data_AF-A0A062VJS4-F1
#
_entry.id   AF-A0A062VJS4-F1
#
_cell.length_a   1.000
_cell.length_b   1.000
_cell.length_c   1.000
_cell.angle_alpha   90.00
_cell.angle_beta   90.00
_cell.angle_gamma   90.00
#
_symmetry.space_group_name_H-M   'P 1'
#
loop_
_entity.id
_entity.type
_entity.pdbx_description
1 polymer ?
#
loop_
_entity_poly.entity_id
_entity_poly.type
_entity_poly.pdbx_seq_one_letter_code
_entity_poly.pdbx_strand_id
1 'polypeptide(L)'
;MSQSDRPTSLKRAPKPAADNNVDPITSTPIEGTQERVPETTPAASPAAPAPKARRGGREITVPLSTRLSEQVIEILDTAVATEGITVRAALEDAIRTRWGKSD
;
A
#
# COMPACT_ATOMS: atom_id res chain seq x y z
N MET A 1 3.89 56.21 -17.39
CA MET A 1 4.46 55.00 -18.01
C MET A 1 5.42 54.34 -17.03
N SER A 2 5.66 53.04 -17.23
CA SER A 2 6.60 52.13 -16.55
C SER A 2 6.01 51.23 -15.46
N GLN A 3 5.23 50.25 -15.92
CA GLN A 3 5.05 48.99 -15.20
C GLN A 3 6.38 48.22 -15.23
N SER A 4 6.79 47.74 -14.06
CA SER A 4 8.06 47.08 -13.81
C SER A 4 8.26 45.81 -14.63
N ASP A 5 9.41 45.76 -15.32
CA ASP A 5 10.08 44.57 -15.84
C ASP A 5 10.11 43.44 -14.79
N ARG A 6 9.21 42.47 -14.91
CA ARG A 6 9.32 41.19 -14.20
C ARG A 6 9.88 40.16 -15.19
N PRO A 7 11.04 39.55 -14.93
CA PRO A 7 11.59 38.56 -15.84
C PRO A 7 10.65 37.37 -15.95
N THR A 8 10.37 36.96 -17.18
CA THR A 8 9.55 35.80 -17.52
C THR A 8 10.17 34.56 -16.88
N SER A 9 9.53 34.02 -15.83
CA SER A 9 9.98 32.80 -15.16
C SER A 9 10.02 31.65 -16.18
N LEU A 10 11.22 31.21 -16.55
CA LEU A 10 11.45 30.04 -17.39
C LEU A 10 10.97 28.81 -16.63
N LYS A 11 9.80 28.31 -17.01
CA LYS A 11 9.19 27.08 -16.48
C LYS A 11 10.06 25.88 -16.83
N ARG A 12 11.11 25.60 -16.05
CA ARG A 12 11.78 24.30 -16.07
C ARG A 12 10.90 23.33 -15.31
N ALA A 13 10.20 22.47 -16.02
CA ALA A 13 9.53 21.34 -15.40
C ALA A 13 10.59 20.40 -14.78
N PRO A 14 10.36 19.86 -13.58
CA PRO A 14 11.25 18.87 -13.00
C PRO A 14 11.25 17.61 -13.88
N LYS A 15 12.44 17.09 -14.19
CA LYS A 15 12.57 15.83 -14.93
C LYS A 15 12.29 14.67 -13.98
N PRO A 16 11.42 13.70 -14.33
CA PRO A 16 11.24 12.48 -13.55
C PRO A 16 12.58 11.75 -13.38
N ALA A 17 12.83 11.23 -12.18
CA ALA A 17 13.98 10.37 -11.93
C ALA A 17 13.85 9.07 -12.75
N ALA A 18 14.97 8.49 -13.15
CA ALA A 18 14.97 7.17 -13.77
C ALA A 18 14.63 6.14 -12.68
N ASP A 19 13.42 5.60 -12.71
CA ASP A 19 13.03 4.49 -11.84
C ASP A 19 13.76 3.22 -12.30
N ASN A 20 14.85 2.89 -11.62
CA ASN A 20 15.52 1.60 -11.76
C ASN A 20 14.69 0.55 -11.01
N ASN A 21 13.77 -0.11 -11.70
CA ASN A 21 13.16 -1.36 -11.26
C ASN A 21 14.21 -2.49 -11.36
N VAL A 22 15.21 -2.46 -10.47
CA VAL A 22 16.17 -3.55 -10.28
C VAL A 22 15.64 -4.41 -9.14
N ASP A 23 15.05 -5.55 -9.49
CA ASP A 23 14.65 -6.57 -8.52
C ASP A 23 15.92 -7.19 -7.89
N PRO A 24 16.08 -7.19 -6.55
CA PRO A 24 17.35 -7.52 -5.90
C PRO A 24 17.75 -9.00 -5.94
N ILE A 25 17.03 -9.86 -6.65
CA ILE A 25 17.13 -11.32 -6.50
C ILE A 25 17.57 -12.10 -7.74
N THR A 26 17.98 -11.43 -8.83
CA THR A 26 18.51 -12.16 -10.00
C THR A 26 19.76 -11.49 -10.57
N SER A 27 20.90 -11.74 -9.93
CA SER A 27 22.22 -11.44 -10.49
C SER A 27 23.05 -12.71 -10.50
N THR A 28 22.80 -13.59 -11.48
CA THR A 28 23.85 -14.49 -11.97
C THR A 28 24.64 -13.73 -13.04
N PRO A 29 25.95 -13.53 -12.89
CA PRO A 29 26.75 -12.87 -13.92
C PRO A 29 26.84 -13.79 -15.14
N ILE A 30 26.31 -13.36 -16.27
CA ILE A 30 26.64 -13.95 -17.56
C ILE A 30 27.00 -12.79 -18.50
N GLU A 31 28.29 -12.72 -18.84
CA GLU A 31 28.82 -11.92 -19.93
C GLU A 31 28.04 -12.20 -21.22
N GLY A 32 27.77 -11.15 -21.99
CA GLY A 32 27.49 -11.30 -23.42
C GLY A 32 26.37 -10.44 -23.95
N THR A 33 26.77 -9.39 -24.68
CA THR A 33 26.16 -8.96 -25.94
C THR A 33 24.72 -8.43 -25.89
N GLN A 34 24.62 -7.11 -25.97
CA GLN A 34 23.43 -6.38 -26.37
C GLN A 34 23.03 -6.78 -27.79
N GLU A 35 21.82 -7.31 -27.98
CA GLU A 35 21.16 -7.33 -29.29
C GLU A 35 19.71 -6.86 -29.16
N ARG A 36 19.43 -5.73 -29.82
CA ARG A 36 18.15 -5.04 -29.87
C ARG A 36 17.30 -5.73 -30.94
N VAL A 37 16.13 -6.28 -30.58
CA VAL A 37 15.16 -6.84 -31.54
C VAL A 37 13.83 -6.08 -31.41
N PRO A 38 13.24 -5.57 -32.51
CA PRO A 38 12.05 -4.71 -32.47
C PRO A 38 10.73 -5.46 -32.25
N GLU A 39 9.73 -4.67 -31.85
CA GLU A 39 8.31 -4.99 -31.61
C GLU A 39 7.70 -6.04 -32.54
N THR A 40 7.05 -7.02 -31.94
CA THR A 40 5.90 -7.71 -32.54
C THR A 40 4.76 -7.72 -31.55
N THR A 41 3.79 -6.84 -31.79
CA THR A 41 2.45 -6.87 -31.19
C THR A 41 1.63 -7.99 -31.84
N PRO A 42 1.02 -8.89 -31.07
CA PRO A 42 -0.14 -9.64 -31.57
C PRO A 42 -1.42 -9.17 -30.86
N ALA A 43 -2.29 -8.57 -31.66
CA ALA A 43 -3.74 -8.68 -31.66
C ALA A 43 -4.48 -8.75 -30.31
N ALA A 44 -5.29 -7.71 -30.07
CA ALA A 44 -6.34 -7.69 -29.07
C ALA A 44 -7.27 -8.91 -29.20
N SER A 45 -7.25 -9.77 -28.18
CA SER A 45 -8.25 -10.81 -27.97
C SER A 45 -9.46 -10.19 -27.26
N PRO A 46 -10.71 -10.46 -27.67
CA PRO A 46 -11.89 -9.92 -27.01
C PRO A 46 -11.98 -10.48 -25.58
N ALA A 47 -11.79 -9.60 -24.60
CA ALA A 47 -11.87 -9.95 -23.19
C ALA A 47 -13.26 -10.53 -22.87
N ALA A 48 -13.28 -11.77 -22.40
CA ALA A 48 -14.46 -12.38 -21.79
C ALA A 48 -14.97 -11.50 -20.63
N PRO A 49 -16.30 -11.42 -20.40
CA PRO A 49 -16.83 -10.62 -19.31
C PRO A 49 -16.29 -11.16 -17.99
N ALA A 50 -15.47 -10.35 -17.31
CA ALA A 50 -14.97 -10.68 -15.98
C ALA A 50 -16.14 -10.98 -15.04
N PRO A 51 -16.02 -11.99 -14.16
CA PRO A 51 -17.05 -12.26 -13.18
C PRO A 51 -17.26 -11.01 -12.34
N LYS A 52 -18.51 -10.55 -12.22
CA LYS A 52 -18.89 -9.45 -11.32
C LYS A 52 -18.43 -9.84 -9.92
N ALA A 53 -17.30 -9.28 -9.49
CA ALA A 53 -16.83 -9.40 -8.13
C ALA A 53 -18.01 -8.99 -7.23
N ARG A 54 -18.52 -9.96 -6.46
CA ARG A 54 -19.47 -9.64 -5.40
C ARG A 54 -18.75 -8.61 -4.54
N ARG A 55 -19.29 -7.38 -4.49
CA ARG A 55 -18.83 -6.35 -3.57
C ARG A 55 -19.14 -6.85 -2.16
N GLY A 56 -18.29 -7.73 -1.64
CA GLY A 56 -18.15 -7.91 -0.21
C GLY A 56 -17.82 -6.53 0.33
N GLY A 57 -18.71 -5.99 1.17
CA GLY A 57 -18.46 -4.72 1.82
C GLY A 57 -17.12 -4.83 2.52
N ARG A 58 -16.16 -3.99 2.13
CA ARG A 58 -14.91 -3.89 2.87
C ARG A 58 -15.29 -3.40 4.27
N GLU A 59 -14.81 -4.09 5.29
CA GLU A 59 -14.96 -3.64 6.66
C GLU A 59 -14.30 -2.26 6.79
N ILE A 60 -15.09 -1.26 7.17
CA ILE A 60 -14.60 0.10 7.35
C ILE A 60 -13.86 0.13 8.68
N THR A 61 -12.53 0.16 8.61
CA THR A 61 -11.69 0.35 9.80
C THR A 61 -11.47 1.85 10.02
N VAL A 62 -11.82 2.34 11.21
CA VAL A 62 -11.57 3.72 11.63
C VAL A 62 -10.35 3.72 12.56
N PRO A 63 -9.38 4.65 12.40
CA PRO A 63 -8.24 4.73 13.31
C PRO A 63 -8.70 5.07 14.73
N LEU A 64 -8.16 4.35 15.72
CA LEU A 64 -8.40 4.59 17.14
C LEU A 64 -7.12 5.11 17.79
N SER A 65 -7.12 6.37 18.19
CA SER A 65 -6.01 7.00 18.93
C SER A 65 -6.40 7.23 20.38
N THR A 66 -5.94 6.38 21.30
CA THR A 66 -6.15 6.54 22.74
C THR A 66 -4.84 6.25 23.49
N ARG A 67 -4.71 6.82 24.70
CA ARG A 67 -3.61 6.47 25.61
C ARG A 67 -4.07 5.34 26.51
N LEU A 68 -3.25 4.31 26.65
CA LEU A 68 -3.47 3.17 27.54
C LEU A 68 -2.49 3.23 28.70
N SER A 69 -2.87 2.67 29.84
CA SER A 69 -1.94 2.45 30.95
C SER A 69 -0.96 1.33 30.61
N GLU A 70 0.21 1.34 31.24
CA GLU A 70 1.26 0.33 31.07
C GLU A 70 0.73 -1.09 31.32
N GLN A 71 0.00 -1.29 32.41
CA GLN A 71 -0.63 -2.57 32.74
C GLN A 71 -1.55 -3.10 31.63
N VAL A 72 -2.28 -2.22 30.93
CA VAL A 72 -3.16 -2.64 29.83
C VAL A 72 -2.33 -3.06 28.61
N ILE A 73 -1.20 -2.39 28.35
CA ILE A 73 -0.28 -2.80 27.29
C ILE A 73 0.32 -4.17 27.59
N GLU A 74 0.76 -4.42 28.83
CA GLU A 74 1.29 -5.73 29.23
C GLU A 74 0.26 -6.87 29.04
N ILE A 75 -1.01 -6.61 29.35
CA ILE A 75 -2.10 -7.57 29.13
C ILE A 75 -2.27 -7.84 27.62
N LEU A 76 -2.25 -6.80 26.79
CA LEU A 76 -2.38 -6.94 25.34
C LEU A 76 -1.20 -7.70 24.74
N ASP A 77 0.03 -7.40 25.16
CA ASP A 77 1.24 -8.09 24.68
C ASP A 77 1.23 -9.57 25.08
N THR A 78 0.79 -9.87 26.31
CA THR A 78 0.62 -11.26 26.75
C THR A 78 -0.40 -11.99 25.89
N ALA A 79 -1.56 -11.39 25.64
CA ALA A 79 -2.61 -11.99 24.80
C ALA A 79 -2.13 -12.26 23.37
N VAL A 80 -1.42 -11.31 22.78
CA VAL A 80 -0.78 -11.44 21.46
C VAL A 80 0.21 -12.61 21.45
N ALA A 81 1.04 -12.74 22.49
CA ALA A 81 2.03 -13.81 22.60
C ALA A 81 1.38 -15.19 22.80
N THR A 82 0.30 -15.28 23.58
CA THR A 82 -0.38 -16.56 23.87
C THR A 82 -1.26 -17.04 22.73
N GLU A 83 -1.98 -16.14 22.06
CA GLU A 83 -2.96 -16.50 21.04
C GLU A 83 -2.43 -16.36 19.61
N GLY A 84 -1.28 -15.70 19.43
CA GLY A 84 -0.71 -15.46 18.10
C GLY A 84 -1.53 -14.50 17.23
N ILE A 85 -2.33 -13.64 17.86
CA ILE A 85 -3.19 -12.66 17.19
C ILE A 85 -2.58 -11.26 17.19
N THR A 86 -3.16 -10.33 16.43
CA THR A 86 -2.72 -8.93 16.46
C THR A 86 -3.32 -8.17 17.64
N VAL A 87 -2.66 -7.09 18.08
CA VAL A 87 -3.19 -6.17 19.11
C VAL A 87 -4.60 -5.69 18.74
N ARG A 88 -4.84 -5.39 17.46
CA ARG A 88 -6.17 -4.99 16.96
C ARG A 88 -7.20 -6.08 17.22
N ALA A 89 -6.90 -7.34 16.85
CA ALA A 89 -7.82 -8.46 17.03
C ALA A 89 -8.11 -8.70 18.52
N ALA A 90 -7.08 -8.68 19.37
CA ALA A 90 -7.25 -8.82 20.82
C ALA A 90 -8.15 -7.71 21.40
N LEU A 91 -7.95 -6.47 20.95
CA LEU A 91 -8.74 -5.33 21.41
C LEU A 91 -10.21 -5.42 20.94
N GLU A 92 -10.43 -5.72 19.65
CA GLU A 92 -11.78 -5.86 19.09
C GLU A 92 -12.54 -7.02 19.74
N ASP A 93 -11.86 -8.15 19.98
CA ASP A 93 -12.47 -9.30 20.65
C ASP A 93 -12.82 -8.99 22.11
N ALA A 94 -11.91 -8.36 22.86
CA ALA A 94 -12.20 -7.94 24.23
C ALA A 94 -13.40 -6.96 24.30
N ILE A 95 -13.48 -6.02 23.36
CA ILE A 95 -14.61 -5.08 23.24
C ILE A 95 -15.90 -5.82 22.92
N ARG A 96 -15.88 -6.72 21.93
CA ARG A 96 -17.06 -7.50 21.51
C ARG A 96 -17.51 -8.48 22.59
N THR A 97 -16.59 -9.06 23.35
CA THR A 97 -16.91 -9.93 24.48
C THR A 97 -17.58 -9.16 25.62
N ARG A 98 -17.09 -7.95 25.93
CA ARG A 98 -17.64 -7.14 27.03
C ARG A 98 -18.93 -6.39 26.66
N TRP A 99 -19.05 -5.91 25.44
CA TRP A 99 -20.14 -5.01 25.00
C TRP A 99 -20.84 -5.42 23.70
N GLY A 100 -20.37 -6.46 23.00
CA GLY A 100 -20.92 -6.89 21.71
C GLY A 100 -22.23 -7.66 21.81
N LYS A 101 -22.71 -7.97 23.01
CA LYS A 101 -24.11 -8.38 23.25
C LYS A 101 -24.96 -7.13 23.36
N SER A 102 -25.34 -6.58 22.21
CA SER A 102 -26.47 -5.64 22.15
C SER A 102 -27.72 -6.48 21.89
N ASP A 103 -28.69 -6.39 22.80
CA ASP A 103 -30.07 -6.85 22.61
C ASP A 103 -30.72 -6.09 21.44
#